data_AF-A0A9N7NDS6-F1
#
_entry.id   AF-A0A9N7NDS6-F1
#
_cell.length_a   1.000
_cell.length_b   1.000
_cell.length_c   1.000
_cell.angle_alpha   90.00
_cell.angle_beta   90.00
_cell.angle_gamma   90.00
#
_symmetry.space_group_name_H-M   'P 1'
#
loop_
_entity.id
_entity.type
_entity.pdbx_description
1 polymer ?
#
loop_
_entity_poly.entity_id
_entity_poly.type
_entity_poly.pdbx_seq_one_letter_code
_entity_poly.pdbx_strand_id
1 'polypeptide(L)'
;IGNAELDDETDRKGMIDYAWDHAVISDALYDKIKKECNFSSLILTKKCNDGMDKYYDVYDIIDMYSLYAPVCVDDDKDNSTTISKPSAIPRFLTKNNYGRRRPLSGYDPCAWKYTTVYLNRADVQRALHANVTGLSYPWTHCSNAIEKWNDSPFSILPILRQLIAAGQRIWVFR
;
A
#
# COMPACT_ATOMS: atom_id res chain seq x y z
N ILE A 1 12.84 0.20 -11.83
CA ILE A 1 12.10 0.96 -10.81
C ILE A 1 10.63 0.68 -11.05
N GLY A 2 10.00 -0.12 -10.20
CA GLY A 2 8.61 -0.54 -10.36
C GLY A 2 7.72 0.16 -9.36
N ASN A 3 6.68 0.85 -9.84
CA ASN A 3 5.61 1.44 -9.02
C ASN A 3 6.14 2.22 -7.78
N ALA A 4 7.24 2.94 -7.96
CA ALA A 4 7.93 3.66 -6.88
C ALA A 4 7.48 5.13 -6.86
N GLU A 5 7.58 5.75 -5.68
CA GLU A 5 7.59 7.21 -5.54
C GLU A 5 8.89 7.76 -6.14
N LEU A 6 8.77 8.70 -7.08
CA LEU A 6 9.87 9.36 -7.78
C LEU A 6 9.89 10.87 -7.57
N ASP A 7 8.72 11.45 -7.33
CA ASP A 7 8.49 12.89 -7.27
C ASP A 7 7.20 13.18 -6.48
N ASP A 8 7.36 13.66 -5.25
CA ASP A 8 6.27 13.85 -4.28
C ASP A 8 5.09 14.65 -4.86
N GLU A 9 5.35 15.70 -5.65
CA GLU A 9 4.28 16.52 -6.22
C GLU A 9 3.42 15.72 -7.19
N THR A 10 4.06 15.11 -8.18
CA THR A 10 3.35 14.42 -9.25
C THR A 10 2.77 13.09 -8.78
N ASP A 11 3.43 12.39 -7.87
CA ASP A 11 2.94 11.15 -7.29
C ASP A 11 1.71 11.40 -6.40
N ARG A 12 1.75 12.38 -5.49
CA ARG A 12 0.58 12.71 -4.65
C ARG A 12 -0.60 13.20 -5.47
N LYS A 13 -0.35 14.04 -6.47
CA LYS A 13 -1.41 14.48 -7.39
C LYS A 13 -1.99 13.29 -8.16
N GLY A 14 -1.14 12.41 -8.67
CA GLY A 14 -1.52 11.21 -9.41
C GLY A 14 -2.34 10.24 -8.56
N MET A 15 -2.02 10.09 -7.27
CA MET A 15 -2.81 9.27 -6.34
C MET A 15 -4.26 9.74 -6.22
N ILE A 16 -4.46 11.05 -6.05
CA ILE A 16 -5.80 11.64 -5.89
C ILE A 16 -6.58 11.58 -7.21
N ASP A 17 -5.93 11.89 -8.34
CA ASP A 17 -6.54 11.82 -9.67
C ASP A 17 -6.93 10.36 -10.00
N TYR A 18 -6.05 9.40 -9.72
CA TYR A 18 -6.32 7.97 -9.93
C TYR A 18 -7.50 7.47 -9.11
N ALA A 19 -7.58 7.82 -7.82
CA ALA A 19 -8.67 7.40 -6.96
C ALA A 19 -10.02 7.96 -7.43
N TRP A 20 -10.06 9.21 -7.88
CA TRP A 20 -11.28 9.79 -8.43
C TRP A 20 -11.69 9.14 -9.76
N ASP A 21 -10.75 8.97 -10.70
CA ASP A 21 -11.01 8.34 -12.01
C ASP A 21 -11.47 6.87 -11.89
N HIS A 22 -11.14 6.20 -10.77
CA HIS A 22 -11.55 4.83 -10.49
C HIS A 22 -12.72 4.73 -9.50
N ALA A 23 -13.42 5.84 -9.24
CA ALA A 23 -14.58 5.92 -8.35
C ALA A 23 -14.30 5.43 -6.91
N VAL A 24 -13.07 5.57 -6.44
CA VAL A 24 -12.65 5.28 -5.06
C VAL A 24 -13.06 6.41 -4.11
N ILE A 25 -13.00 7.66 -4.57
CA ILE A 25 -13.42 8.84 -3.80
C ILE A 25 -14.51 9.63 -4.53
N SER A 26 -15.31 10.39 -3.77
CA SER A 26 -16.38 11.23 -4.32
C SER A 26 -15.87 12.54 -4.91
N ASP A 27 -16.64 13.14 -5.83
CA ASP A 27 -16.36 14.46 -6.41
C ASP A 27 -16.13 15.52 -5.33
N ALA A 28 -16.97 15.52 -4.28
CA ALA A 28 -16.85 16.46 -3.17
C ALA A 28 -15.52 16.32 -2.40
N LEU A 29 -15.02 15.09 -2.23
CA LEU A 29 -13.72 14.86 -1.58
C LEU A 29 -12.57 15.22 -2.51
N TYR A 30 -12.64 14.83 -3.77
CA TYR A 30 -11.66 15.18 -4.80
C TYR A 30 -11.49 16.71 -4.89
N ASP A 31 -12.59 17.45 -5.09
CA ASP A 31 -12.58 18.91 -5.19
C ASP A 31 -12.03 19.57 -3.92
N LYS A 32 -12.39 19.05 -2.73
CA LYS A 32 -11.85 19.54 -1.46
C LYS A 32 -10.32 19.39 -1.41
N ILE A 33 -9.80 18.21 -1.74
CA ILE A 33 -8.37 17.93 -1.71
C ILE A 33 -7.64 18.81 -2.72
N LYS A 34 -8.12 18.89 -3.97
CA LYS A 34 -7.50 19.72 -5.03
C LYS A 34 -7.49 21.21 -4.67
N LYS A 35 -8.46 21.68 -3.89
CA LYS A 35 -8.54 23.06 -3.43
C LYS A 35 -7.63 23.35 -2.24
N GLU A 36 -7.58 22.46 -1.25
CA GLU A 36 -6.94 22.72 0.05
C GLU A 36 -5.48 22.24 0.12
N CYS A 37 -5.07 21.32 -0.77
CA CYS A 37 -3.72 20.77 -0.82
C CYS A 37 -2.84 21.47 -1.85
N ASN A 38 -1.67 21.94 -1.41
CA ASN A 38 -0.58 22.33 -2.29
C ASN A 38 0.40 21.14 -2.42
N PHE A 39 0.32 20.39 -3.52
CA PHE A 39 1.13 19.20 -3.74
C PHE A 39 2.63 19.47 -3.90
N SER A 40 3.02 20.70 -4.27
CA SER A 40 4.43 21.10 -4.32
C SER A 40 5.04 21.36 -2.94
N SER A 41 4.24 21.33 -1.87
CA SER A 41 4.69 21.57 -0.49
C SER A 41 4.80 20.26 0.29
N LEU A 42 5.92 20.11 1.02
CA LEU A 42 6.07 19.06 2.03
C LEU A 42 5.24 19.32 3.29
N ILE A 43 4.91 20.59 3.55
CA ILE A 43 4.13 20.98 4.72
C ILE A 43 2.68 21.03 4.30
N LEU A 44 1.90 20.07 4.79
CA LEU A 44 0.46 20.01 4.56
C LEU A 44 -0.27 20.89 5.58
N THR A 45 -1.27 21.62 5.11
CA THR A 45 -2.16 22.38 5.99
C THR A 45 -3.10 21.41 6.72
N LYS A 46 -3.65 21.82 7.87
CA LYS A 46 -4.65 21.01 8.58
C LYS A 46 -5.81 20.60 7.67
N LYS A 47 -6.31 21.53 6.84
CA LYS A 47 -7.42 21.26 5.92
C LYS A 47 -7.07 20.24 4.84
N CYS A 48 -5.82 20.28 4.35
CA CYS A 48 -5.32 19.28 3.43
C CYS A 48 -5.22 17.91 4.12
N ASN A 49 -4.66 17.84 5.34
CA ASN A 49 -4.64 16.61 6.13
C ASN A 49 -6.05 16.04 6.34
N ASP A 50 -7.02 16.86 6.75
CA ASP A 50 -8.42 16.42 6.89
C ASP A 50 -9.05 15.89 5.58
N GLY A 51 -8.49 16.24 4.42
CA GLY A 51 -8.87 15.68 3.12
C GLY A 51 -8.15 14.38 2.82
N MET A 52 -6.83 14.34 3.04
CA MET A 52 -5.98 13.17 2.86
C MET A 52 -6.37 12.03 3.81
N ASP A 53 -6.71 12.32 5.06
CA ASP A 53 -7.17 11.32 6.04
C ASP A 53 -8.42 10.60 5.53
N LYS A 54 -9.41 11.35 5.02
CA LYS A 54 -10.61 10.77 4.40
C LYS A 54 -10.33 9.95 3.15
N TYR A 55 -9.27 10.31 2.41
CA TYR A 55 -8.81 9.51 1.29
C TYR A 55 -8.20 8.19 1.79
N TYR A 56 -7.41 8.22 2.86
CA TYR A 56 -6.82 7.03 3.45
C TYR A 56 -7.84 6.11 4.13
N ASP A 57 -8.90 6.65 4.73
CA ASP A 57 -10.01 5.87 5.31
C ASP A 57 -10.65 4.90 4.29
N VAL A 58 -10.62 5.22 2.98
CA VAL A 58 -11.18 4.32 1.95
C VAL A 58 -10.37 3.02 1.86
N TYR A 59 -9.06 3.07 2.11
CA TYR A 59 -8.18 1.92 2.06
C TYR A 59 -8.23 1.03 3.31
N ASP A 60 -9.08 1.36 4.28
CA ASP A 60 -9.48 0.39 5.32
C ASP A 60 -10.50 -0.63 4.77
N ILE A 61 -11.12 -0.34 3.62
CA ILE A 61 -12.18 -1.15 2.99
C ILE A 61 -11.67 -1.87 1.74
N ILE A 62 -10.73 -1.27 1.02
CA ILE A 62 -10.14 -1.79 -0.22
C ILE A 62 -8.61 -1.86 -0.12
N ASP A 63 -7.99 -2.71 -0.93
CA ASP A 63 -6.53 -2.84 -0.94
C ASP A 63 -5.87 -1.70 -1.75
N MET A 64 -5.05 -0.89 -1.09
CA MET A 64 -4.32 0.23 -1.70
C MET A 64 -3.30 -0.21 -2.77
N TYR A 65 -2.74 -1.42 -2.63
CA TYR A 65 -1.75 -1.94 -3.57
C TYR A 65 -2.40 -2.61 -4.78
N SER A 66 -3.67 -3.00 -4.68
CA SER A 66 -4.40 -3.60 -5.80
C SER A 66 -5.91 -3.40 -5.68
N LEU A 67 -6.43 -2.36 -6.33
CA LEU A 67 -7.85 -1.97 -6.31
C LEU A 67 -8.84 -3.10 -6.63
N TYR A 68 -8.45 -4.05 -7.49
CA TYR A 68 -9.31 -5.16 -7.92
C TYR A 68 -9.00 -6.49 -7.23
N ALA A 69 -8.03 -6.52 -6.31
CA ALA A 69 -7.78 -7.68 -5.48
C ALA A 69 -8.81 -7.75 -4.34
N PRO A 70 -9.11 -8.96 -3.83
CA PRO A 70 -9.83 -9.09 -2.57
C PRO A 70 -9.00 -8.51 -1.42
N VAL A 71 -9.64 -8.08 -0.35
CA VAL A 71 -8.95 -7.77 0.90
C VAL A 71 -8.60 -9.04 1.66
N CYS A 72 -7.57 -8.99 2.49
CA CYS A 72 -7.23 -10.09 3.37
C CYS A 72 -8.14 -10.14 4.60
N VAL A 73 -9.08 -11.10 4.64
CA VAL A 73 -9.97 -11.30 5.79
C VAL A 73 -9.30 -12.21 6.83
N ASP A 74 -9.38 -11.86 8.10
CA ASP A 74 -9.01 -12.75 9.22
C ASP A 74 -10.14 -13.74 9.47
N ASP A 75 -9.90 -15.04 9.26
CA ASP A 75 -10.88 -16.09 9.61
C ASP A 75 -11.12 -16.19 11.13
N ASP A 76 -10.23 -15.60 11.96
CA ASP A 76 -10.28 -15.70 13.43
C ASP A 76 -11.26 -14.73 14.12
N LYS A 77 -11.93 -13.83 13.37
CA LYS A 77 -12.91 -12.87 13.93
C LYS A 77 -14.38 -13.23 13.69
N ASP A 78 -14.69 -14.42 13.19
CA ASP A 78 -16.07 -14.83 12.92
C ASP A 78 -16.80 -15.33 14.19
N ASN A 79 -16.81 -14.49 15.23
CA ASN A 79 -17.68 -14.68 16.40
C ASN A 79 -18.36 -13.41 16.93
N SER A 80 -18.26 -12.25 16.27
CA SER A 80 -19.23 -11.18 16.58
C SER A 80 -19.39 -10.11 15.50
N THR A 81 -20.66 -9.87 15.21
CA THR A 81 -21.30 -8.73 14.56
C THR A 81 -21.47 -8.80 13.03
N THR A 82 -22.76 -8.93 12.70
CA THR A 82 -23.40 -8.83 11.40
C THR A 82 -23.08 -7.52 10.69
N ILE A 83 -21.98 -7.47 9.93
CA ILE A 83 -21.90 -6.56 8.79
C ILE A 83 -22.57 -7.31 7.64
N SER A 84 -23.80 -6.90 7.35
CA SER A 84 -24.57 -7.34 6.20
C SER A 84 -23.70 -7.33 4.95
N LYS A 85 -23.35 -8.53 4.47
CA LYS A 85 -22.76 -8.77 3.15
C LYS A 85 -23.51 -7.91 2.13
N PRO A 86 -22.84 -7.09 1.30
CA PRO A 86 -23.52 -6.44 0.20
C PRO A 86 -24.19 -7.53 -0.64
N SER A 87 -25.53 -7.53 -0.66
CA SER A 87 -26.35 -8.57 -1.29
C SER A 87 -26.34 -8.52 -2.84
N ALA A 88 -25.22 -8.12 -3.43
CA ALA A 88 -25.10 -7.90 -4.86
C ALA A 88 -23.88 -8.57 -5.50
N ILE A 89 -23.19 -9.50 -4.83
CA ILE A 89 -22.28 -10.41 -5.54
C ILE A 89 -23.13 -11.55 -6.13
N PRO A 90 -23.23 -11.69 -7.46
CA PRO A 90 -24.01 -12.76 -8.06
C PRO A 90 -23.53 -14.11 -7.52
N ARG A 91 -24.46 -14.95 -7.07
CA ARG A 91 -24.24 -16.33 -6.57
C ARG A 91 -23.50 -17.24 -7.57
N PHE A 92 -23.23 -16.78 -8.78
CA PHE A 92 -22.36 -17.45 -9.75
C PHE A 92 -20.87 -17.44 -9.36
N LEU A 93 -20.42 -16.54 -8.48
CA LEU A 93 -19.00 -16.50 -8.07
C LEU A 93 -18.66 -17.36 -6.84
N THR A 94 -19.67 -17.89 -6.14
CA THR A 94 -19.51 -18.59 -4.84
C THR A 94 -19.66 -20.11 -4.92
N LYS A 95 -19.99 -20.68 -6.08
CA LYS A 95 -19.97 -22.11 -6.32
C LYS A 95 -18.91 -22.47 -7.34
N ASN A 96 -17.65 -22.45 -6.93
CA ASN A 96 -16.65 -23.27 -7.60
C ASN A 96 -15.71 -23.85 -6.54
N ASN A 97 -15.88 -25.14 -6.27
CA ASN A 97 -14.99 -26.03 -5.53
C ASN A 97 -13.69 -26.26 -6.34
N TYR A 98 -12.98 -25.17 -6.67
CA TYR A 98 -11.63 -25.22 -7.21
C TYR A 98 -10.71 -24.59 -6.18
N GLY A 99 -9.98 -25.46 -5.47
CA GLY A 99 -8.89 -25.06 -4.61
C GLY A 99 -7.91 -24.15 -5.36
N ARG A 100 -7.39 -23.15 -4.64
CA ARG A 100 -6.38 -22.18 -5.11
C ARG A 100 -6.79 -21.42 -6.38
N ARG A 101 -7.67 -20.43 -6.23
CA ARG A 101 -7.60 -19.26 -7.10
C ARG A 101 -6.23 -18.63 -6.88
N ARG A 102 -5.29 -18.86 -7.81
CA ARG A 102 -4.10 -18.01 -7.90
C ARG A 102 -4.60 -16.58 -8.03
N PRO A 103 -4.10 -15.62 -7.25
CA PRO A 103 -4.45 -14.22 -7.48
C PRO A 103 -4.19 -13.89 -8.96
N LEU A 104 -5.11 -13.19 -9.61
CA LEU A 104 -5.08 -12.92 -11.06
C LEU A 104 -3.77 -12.27 -11.54
N SER A 105 -2.95 -11.76 -10.63
CA SER A 105 -1.65 -11.11 -10.86
C SER A 105 -0.49 -11.67 -10.02
N GLY A 106 -0.70 -12.73 -9.23
CA GLY A 106 0.30 -13.20 -8.25
C GLY A 106 0.44 -12.31 -7.00
N TYR A 107 -0.33 -11.23 -6.90
CA TYR A 107 -0.42 -10.39 -5.69
C TYR A 107 -1.29 -11.07 -4.62
N ASP A 108 -0.73 -11.33 -3.44
CA ASP A 108 -1.44 -11.92 -2.31
C ASP A 108 -1.59 -10.89 -1.18
N PRO A 109 -2.81 -10.36 -0.94
CA PRO A 109 -3.05 -9.35 0.10
C PRO A 109 -2.82 -9.90 1.52
N CYS A 110 -2.80 -11.23 1.68
CA CYS A 110 -2.53 -11.91 2.95
C CYS A 110 -1.06 -12.27 3.16
N ALA A 111 -0.18 -11.93 2.21
CA ALA A 111 1.22 -12.34 2.26
C ALA A 111 1.91 -11.98 3.57
N TRP A 112 1.58 -10.81 4.09
CA TRP A 112 2.19 -10.28 5.29
C TRP A 112 2.02 -11.18 6.52
N LYS A 113 0.92 -11.94 6.61
CA LYS A 113 0.61 -12.81 7.75
C LYS A 113 1.60 -13.99 7.83
N TYR A 114 1.67 -14.78 6.77
CA TYR A 114 2.50 -15.98 6.79
C TYR A 114 3.99 -15.67 6.68
N THR A 115 4.39 -14.56 6.05
CA THR A 115 5.80 -14.16 6.05
C THR A 115 6.26 -13.74 7.45
N THR A 116 5.41 -13.05 8.23
CA THR A 116 5.70 -12.71 9.63
C THR A 116 5.88 -13.97 10.47
N VAL A 117 4.99 -14.96 10.32
CA VAL A 117 5.12 -16.25 11.02
C VAL A 117 6.40 -16.97 10.60
N TYR A 118 6.66 -17.06 9.28
CA TYR A 118 7.80 -17.77 8.74
C TYR A 118 9.14 -17.17 9.21
N LEU A 119 9.31 -15.86 9.10
CA LEU A 119 10.56 -15.17 9.46
C LEU A 119 10.82 -15.11 10.97
N ASN A 120 9.81 -15.38 11.80
CA ASN A 120 9.95 -15.50 13.25
C ASN A 120 10.18 -16.94 13.75
N ARG A 121 10.24 -17.94 12.86
CA ARG A 121 10.61 -19.30 13.27
C ARG A 121 12.09 -19.37 13.65
N ALA A 122 12.39 -20.08 14.74
CA ALA A 122 13.77 -20.21 15.23
C ALA A 122 14.72 -20.90 14.25
N ASP A 123 14.23 -21.88 13.48
CA ASP A 123 15.04 -22.56 12.46
C ASP A 123 15.31 -21.65 11.26
N VAL A 124 14.33 -20.84 10.84
CA VAL A 124 14.48 -19.83 9.78
C VAL A 124 15.46 -18.73 10.20
N GLN A 125 15.30 -18.18 11.40
CA GLN A 125 16.24 -17.16 11.91
C GLN A 125 17.67 -17.70 12.00
N ARG A 126 17.84 -18.94 12.47
CA ARG A 126 19.15 -19.61 12.51
C ARG A 126 19.75 -19.77 11.11
N ALA A 127 18.94 -20.19 10.12
CA ALA A 127 19.39 -20.37 8.75
C ALA A 127 19.77 -19.05 8.06
N LEU A 128 19.09 -17.95 8.39
CA LEU A 128 19.37 -16.61 7.87
C LEU A 128 20.45 -15.86 8.67
N HIS A 129 21.03 -16.48 9.71
CA HIS A 129 21.90 -15.81 10.67
C HIS A 129 21.27 -14.54 11.26
N ALA A 130 19.95 -14.55 11.44
CA ALA A 130 19.19 -13.50 12.09
C ALA A 130 19.10 -13.77 13.60
N ASN A 131 18.82 -12.72 14.39
CA ASN A 131 18.61 -12.81 15.84
C ASN A 131 19.77 -13.49 16.62
N VAL A 132 21.01 -13.36 16.14
CA VAL A 132 22.20 -13.98 16.75
C VAL A 132 22.48 -13.42 18.16
N THR A 133 22.06 -12.19 18.41
CA THR A 133 22.28 -11.47 19.69
C THR A 133 21.12 -11.61 20.68
N GLY A 134 20.07 -12.38 20.37
CA GLY A 134 18.89 -12.50 21.25
C GLY A 134 18.09 -11.20 21.36
N LEU A 135 17.67 -10.65 20.22
CA LEU A 135 16.77 -9.50 20.10
C LEU A 135 15.50 -9.71 20.93
N SER A 136 15.07 -8.66 21.62
CA SER A 136 13.89 -8.67 22.51
C SER A 136 12.56 -8.54 21.77
N TYR A 137 12.58 -8.37 20.46
CA TYR A 137 11.41 -8.13 19.63
C TYR A 137 11.39 -9.09 18.42
N PRO A 138 10.19 -9.45 17.92
CA PRO A 138 10.06 -10.26 16.73
C PRO A 138 10.41 -9.44 15.47
N TRP A 139 10.72 -10.14 14.39
CA TRP A 139 10.78 -9.55 13.06
C TRP A 139 9.38 -9.05 12.64
N THR A 140 9.33 -7.87 12.02
CA THR A 140 8.12 -7.26 11.43
C THR A 140 8.43 -6.74 10.02
N HIS A 141 7.39 -6.54 9.20
CA HIS A 141 7.53 -6.03 7.82
C HIS A 141 8.10 -4.62 7.77
N CYS A 142 7.56 -3.75 8.61
CA CYS A 142 7.98 -2.36 8.76
C CYS A 142 8.30 -2.11 10.23
N SER A 143 9.23 -1.19 10.48
CA SER A 143 9.61 -0.78 11.82
C SER A 143 8.93 0.53 12.18
N ASN A 144 8.18 0.54 13.29
CA ASN A 144 7.59 1.76 13.84
C ASN A 144 8.64 2.68 14.48
N ALA A 145 9.89 2.23 14.64
CA ALA A 145 10.98 3.08 15.13
C ALA A 145 11.48 4.07 14.07
N ILE A 146 11.19 3.82 12.80
CA ILE A 146 11.58 4.68 11.68
C ILE A 146 10.33 5.43 11.21
N GLU A 147 10.08 6.59 11.80
CA GLU A 147 8.94 7.44 11.43
C GLU A 147 9.26 8.32 10.21
N LYS A 148 10.53 8.71 10.03
CA LYS A 148 10.97 9.56 8.93
C LYS A 148 12.37 9.18 8.44
N TRP A 149 12.52 9.13 7.12
CA TRP A 149 13.81 8.99 6.46
C TRP A 149 14.44 10.37 6.26
N ASN A 150 15.69 10.53 6.68
CA ASN A 150 16.46 11.75 6.40
C ASN A 150 16.85 11.85 4.91
N ASP A 151 17.03 10.70 4.26
CA ASP A 151 17.45 10.59 2.86
C ASP A 151 16.24 10.38 1.93
N SER A 152 15.23 11.24 2.06
CA SER A 152 14.00 11.23 1.25
C SER A 152 13.84 12.57 0.54
N PRO A 153 14.57 12.81 -0.57
CA PRO A 153 14.44 14.05 -1.33
C PRO A 153 13.04 14.13 -1.96
N PHE A 154 12.51 15.35 -2.10
CA PHE A 154 11.21 15.62 -2.72
C PHE A 154 11.07 15.04 -4.14
N SER A 155 12.18 14.90 -4.85
CA SER A 155 12.22 14.35 -6.21
C SER A 155 13.57 13.71 -6.47
N ILE A 156 13.56 12.49 -7.02
CA ILE A 156 14.77 11.82 -7.51
C ILE A 156 15.00 12.04 -9.01
N LEU A 157 14.11 12.76 -9.70
CA LEU A 157 14.25 13.04 -11.13
C LEU A 157 15.61 13.67 -11.50
N PRO A 158 16.19 14.60 -10.71
CA PRO A 158 17.53 15.11 -10.98
C PRO A 158 18.61 14.02 -10.97
N ILE A 159 18.50 13.07 -10.04
CA ILE A 159 19.43 11.94 -9.90
C ILE A 159 19.28 11.00 -11.10
N LEU A 160 18.04 10.65 -11.48
CA LEU A 160 17.77 9.82 -12.66
C LEU A 160 18.35 10.46 -13.92
N ARG A 161 18.22 11.79 -14.09
CA ARG A 161 18.81 12.51 -15.23
C ARG A 161 20.34 12.43 -15.24
N GLN A 162 21.00 12.58 -14.09
CA GLN A 162 22.45 12.46 -13.98
C GLN A 162 22.94 11.05 -14.35
N LEU A 163 22.25 10.02 -13.85
CA LEU A 163 22.58 8.62 -14.16
C LEU A 163 22.40 8.31 -15.65
N ILE A 164 21.32 8.81 -16.27
CA ILE A 164 21.10 8.67 -17.72
C ILE A 164 22.21 9.38 -18.51
N ALA A 165 22.59 10.58 -18.11
CA ALA A 165 23.69 11.33 -18.74
C ALA A 165 25.04 10.61 -18.59
N ALA A 166 25.24 9.87 -17.50
CA ALA A 166 26.41 9.01 -17.30
C ALA A 166 26.37 7.68 -18.10
N GLY A 167 25.34 7.46 -18.93
CA GLY A 167 25.19 6.28 -19.77
C GLY A 167 24.47 5.11 -19.09
N GLN A 168 23.91 5.30 -17.89
CA GLN A 168 23.14 4.26 -17.22
C GLN A 168 21.77 4.07 -17.89
N ARG A 169 21.45 2.83 -18.26
CA ARG A 169 20.11 2.48 -18.71
C ARG A 169 19.20 2.28 -17.51
N ILE A 170 18.11 3.05 -17.46
CA ILE A 170 17.13 3.00 -16.38
C ILE A 170 15.79 2.59 -16.97
N TRP A 171 15.15 1.60 -16.35
CA TRP A 171 13.79 1.19 -16.69
C TRP A 171 12.84 1.54 -15.54
N VAL A 172 11.88 2.41 -15.83
CA VAL A 172 10.74 2.70 -14.96
C VAL A 172 9.52 1.97 -15.53
N PHE A 173 8.83 1.20 -14.70
CA PHE A 173 7.64 0.45 -15.11
C PHE A 173 6.50 0.62 -14.11
N ARG A 174 5.29 0.49 -14.65
CA ARG A 174 3.99 0.61 -13.97
C ARG A 174 3.23 -0.69 -14.11
#